data_AF-A0A9X5ULJ6-F1
#
_entry.id   AF-A0A9X5ULJ6-F1
#
_cell.length_a   1.000
_cell.length_b   1.000
_cell.length_c   1.000
_cell.angle_alpha   90.00
_cell.angle_beta   90.00
_cell.angle_gamma   90.00
#
_symmetry.space_group_name_H-M   'P 1'
#
loop_
_entity.id
_entity.type
_entity.pdbx_description
1 polymer ?
#
loop_
_entity_poly.entity_id
_entity_poly.type
_entity_poly.pdbx_seq_one_letter_code
_entity_poly.pdbx_strand_id
1 'polypeptide(L)'
;MTPGERADVVVDFAAFPPGTAVTMDNTLGAGSTAQVMLFRVTGRASDDSHIPAHLSHIEPLRRSQAIRTRDWQFRRAPTGDHPGWLVNDQPFDPARIDADVTLGDVEIWRFTSDLHHPVHAHLNPFQVLSRRGATPGPHDLGWKDTVDITPSETVEVLVRFTDYPGRYLLHCHNLEHEDMAMMATFHTR
;
A
#
# COMPACT_ATOMS: atom_id res chain seq x y z
N MET A 1 2.68 5.44 7.75
CA MET A 1 2.57 4.01 7.40
C MET A 1 1.16 3.57 7.71
N THR A 2 0.49 2.94 6.77
CA THR A 2 -0.93 2.56 6.87
C THR A 2 -1.09 1.04 7.00
N PRO A 3 -2.26 0.54 7.45
CA PRO A 3 -2.53 -0.90 7.50
C PRO A 3 -2.17 -1.62 6.19
N GLY A 4 -1.53 -2.79 6.29
CA GLY A 4 -1.06 -3.57 5.14
C GLY A 4 0.32 -3.17 4.61
N GLU A 5 0.80 -1.95 4.86
CA GLU A 5 2.16 -1.56 4.47
C GLU A 5 3.24 -2.21 5.36
N ARG A 6 4.46 -2.34 4.81
CA ARG A 6 5.67 -2.70 5.55
C ARG A 6 6.80 -1.73 5.18
N ALA A 7 7.67 -1.45 6.14
CA ALA A 7 8.91 -0.72 5.94
C ALA A 7 10.03 -1.44 6.70
N ASP A 8 11.18 -1.58 6.04
CA ASP A 8 12.42 -2.03 6.68
C ASP A 8 13.31 -0.79 6.89
N VAL A 9 13.78 -0.59 8.13
CA VAL A 9 14.47 0.64 8.54
C VAL A 9 15.70 0.32 9.37
N VAL A 10 16.79 1.01 9.08
CA VAL A 10 18.00 1.02 9.92
C VAL A 10 18.01 2.32 10.72
N VAL A 11 18.12 2.20 12.04
CA VAL A 11 18.20 3.35 12.96
C VAL A 11 19.57 3.35 13.60
N ASP A 12 20.37 4.37 13.31
CA ASP A 12 21.70 4.55 13.89
C ASP A 12 21.60 5.30 15.24
N PHE A 13 21.93 4.60 16.32
CA PHE A 13 21.95 5.18 17.66
C PHE A 13 23.32 5.73 18.09
N ALA A 14 24.38 5.63 17.27
CA ALA A 14 25.75 5.97 17.64
C ALA A 14 25.95 7.44 18.06
N ALA A 15 25.11 8.33 17.52
CA ALA A 15 25.07 9.75 17.85
C ALA A 15 24.51 10.05 19.26
N PHE A 16 23.78 9.10 19.88
CA PHE A 16 23.19 9.26 21.20
C PHE A 16 24.10 8.69 22.30
N PRO A 17 24.49 9.49 23.31
CA PRO A 17 25.26 8.98 24.44
C PRO A 17 24.53 7.90 25.25
N PRO A 18 25.25 6.99 25.93
CA PRO A 18 24.65 6.13 26.94
C PRO A 18 23.89 6.94 28.00
N GLY A 19 22.68 6.48 28.35
CA GLY A 19 21.73 7.20 29.19
C GLY A 19 20.66 7.97 28.41
N THR A 20 20.82 8.17 27.10
CA THR A 20 19.80 8.85 26.28
C THR A 20 18.56 7.97 26.09
N ALA A 21 17.40 8.62 26.19
CA ALA A 21 16.08 8.08 25.88
C ALA A 21 15.64 8.65 24.52
N VAL A 22 15.35 7.77 23.55
CA VAL A 22 14.85 8.13 22.21
C VAL A 22 13.48 7.53 22.03
N THR A 23 12.45 8.36 21.87
CA THR A 23 11.07 7.91 21.67
C THR A 23 10.73 7.82 20.18
N MET A 24 10.06 6.74 19.79
CA MET A 24 9.38 6.67 18.50
C MET A 24 7.99 7.28 18.64
N ASP A 25 7.81 8.46 18.05
CA ASP A 25 6.55 9.19 18.09
C ASP A 25 5.66 8.83 16.89
N ASN A 26 4.35 8.76 17.15
CA ASN A 26 3.32 8.70 16.12
C ASN A 26 2.78 10.12 15.89
N THR A 27 3.19 10.75 14.80
CA THR A 27 2.82 12.13 14.48
C THR A 27 1.35 12.33 14.09
N LEU A 28 0.64 11.24 13.78
CA LEU A 28 -0.82 11.25 13.56
C LEU A 28 -1.61 10.98 14.84
N GLY A 29 -0.93 10.55 15.90
CA GLY A 29 -1.54 10.19 17.18
C GLY A 29 -1.70 11.38 18.12
N ALA A 30 -2.58 11.23 19.10
CA ALA A 30 -2.79 12.16 20.20
C ALA A 30 -2.99 11.43 21.53
N GLY A 31 -2.67 12.10 22.64
CA GLY A 31 -2.80 11.51 23.97
C GLY A 31 -2.00 10.20 24.09
N SER A 32 -2.66 9.13 24.51
CA SER A 32 -2.03 7.80 24.67
C SER A 32 -1.55 7.16 23.36
N THR A 33 -1.92 7.69 22.20
CA THR A 33 -1.53 7.15 20.88
C THR A 33 -0.38 7.91 20.23
N ALA A 34 0.11 8.99 20.85
CA ALA A 34 1.16 9.84 20.30
C ALA A 34 2.57 9.22 20.40
N GLN A 35 2.77 8.24 21.27
CA GLN A 35 4.06 7.57 21.47
C GLN A 35 3.90 6.07 21.25
N VAL A 36 4.82 5.48 20.50
CA VAL A 36 4.80 4.04 20.17
C VAL A 36 5.66 3.27 21.16
N MET A 37 6.95 3.60 21.23
CA MET A 37 7.91 2.92 22.10
C MET A 37 9.11 3.81 22.43
N LEU A 38 9.86 3.42 23.46
CA LEU A 38 11.07 4.10 23.91
C LEU A 38 12.31 3.20 23.76
N PHE A 39 13.34 3.70 23.09
CA PHE A 39 14.68 3.13 23.08
C PHE A 39 15.51 3.78 24.17
N ARG A 40 16.14 2.96 25.03
CA ARG A 40 17.11 3.42 26.03
C ARG A 40 18.50 3.02 25.57
N VAL A 41 19.32 3.99 25.21
CA VAL A 41 20.71 3.75 24.81
C VAL A 41 21.52 3.50 26.08
N THR A 42 22.04 2.29 26.27
CA THR A 42 22.69 1.87 27.52
C THR A 42 24.21 1.83 27.45
N GLY A 43 24.77 1.82 26.24
CA GLY A 43 26.21 1.68 26.03
C GLY A 43 26.60 1.86 24.58
N ARG A 44 27.90 1.84 24.30
CA ARG A 44 28.44 1.78 22.94
C ARG A 44 28.79 0.34 22.60
N ALA A 45 28.69 -0.01 21.33
CA ALA A 45 29.13 -1.28 20.77
C ALA A 45 30.03 -1.02 19.55
N SER A 46 30.88 -1.98 19.21
CA SER A 46 31.52 -2.02 17.89
C SER A 46 30.47 -2.36 16.85
N ASP A 47 30.46 -1.62 15.74
CA ASP A 47 29.53 -1.81 14.63
C ASP A 47 30.32 -1.84 13.32
N ASP A 48 30.23 -2.96 12.61
CA ASP A 48 30.82 -3.18 11.29
C ASP A 48 29.75 -3.26 10.19
N SER A 49 28.49 -2.97 10.53
CA SER A 49 27.39 -2.87 9.58
C SER A 49 27.57 -1.63 8.70
N HIS A 50 27.01 -1.69 7.49
CA HIS A 50 26.95 -0.56 6.57
C HIS A 50 25.73 -0.70 5.68
N ILE A 51 25.18 0.43 5.25
CA ILE A 51 24.10 0.47 4.25
C ILE A 51 24.75 0.57 2.87
N PRO A 52 24.62 -0.44 2.00
CA PRO A 52 25.18 -0.38 0.65
C PRO A 52 24.57 0.75 -0.16
N ALA A 53 25.36 1.38 -1.03
CA ALA A 53 24.87 2.43 -1.95
C ALA A 53 23.78 1.92 -2.92
N HIS A 54 23.73 0.61 -3.15
CA HIS A 54 22.72 -0.05 -3.99
C HIS A 54 22.16 -1.28 -3.24
N LEU A 55 20.89 -1.21 -2.85
CA LEU A 55 20.25 -2.24 -2.02
C LEU A 55 19.75 -3.44 -2.85
N SER A 56 19.11 -3.18 -3.99
CA SER A 56 18.52 -4.22 -4.83
C SER A 56 18.32 -3.73 -6.26
N HIS A 57 18.18 -4.66 -7.21
CA HIS A 57 17.78 -4.36 -8.57
C HIS A 57 16.26 -4.56 -8.71
N ILE A 58 15.54 -3.49 -9.06
CA ILE A 58 14.10 -3.49 -9.27
C ILE A 58 13.85 -3.35 -10.77
N GLU A 59 13.28 -4.38 -11.41
CA GLU A 59 12.90 -4.31 -12.82
C GLU A 59 11.85 -3.20 -13.02
N PRO A 60 12.12 -2.13 -13.77
CA PRO A 60 11.15 -1.06 -13.94
C PRO A 60 10.06 -1.48 -14.93
N LEU A 61 8.80 -1.43 -14.47
CA LEU A 61 7.64 -1.43 -15.35
C LEU A 61 7.44 -0.01 -15.92
N ARG A 62 7.00 0.07 -17.18
CA ARG A 62 6.82 1.33 -17.90
C ARG A 62 5.38 1.46 -18.36
N ARG A 63 4.86 2.69 -18.36
CA ARG A 63 3.53 3.02 -18.92
C ARG A 63 3.36 2.47 -20.36
N SER A 64 4.41 2.49 -21.17
CA SER A 64 4.37 1.99 -22.56
C SER A 64 4.18 0.48 -22.70
N GLN A 65 4.37 -0.29 -21.62
CA GLN A 65 4.10 -1.74 -21.61
C GLN A 65 2.63 -2.04 -21.27
N ALA A 66 1.89 -1.06 -20.72
CA ALA A 66 0.55 -1.29 -20.24
C ALA A 66 -0.43 -1.52 -21.39
N ILE A 67 -1.12 -2.65 -21.38
CA ILE A 67 -2.12 -3.01 -22.39
C ILE A 67 -3.51 -2.47 -22.04
N ARG A 68 -3.73 -2.10 -20.78
CA ARG A 68 -5.01 -1.61 -20.26
C ARG A 68 -4.81 -0.70 -19.06
N THR A 69 -5.74 0.25 -18.89
CA THR A 69 -5.96 0.98 -17.64
C THR A 69 -7.28 0.54 -17.03
N ARG A 70 -7.30 0.26 -15.72
CA ARG A 70 -8.51 -0.02 -14.93
C ARG A 70 -8.70 1.03 -13.86
N ASP A 71 -9.91 1.51 -13.72
CA ASP A 71 -10.29 2.45 -12.69
C ASP A 71 -10.95 1.71 -11.51
N TRP A 72 -10.42 1.95 -10.31
CA TRP A 72 -10.96 1.43 -9.06
C TRP A 72 -11.24 2.61 -8.12
N GLN A 73 -12.50 2.84 -7.84
CA GLN A 73 -12.97 3.87 -6.94
C GLN A 73 -13.33 3.26 -5.59
N PHE A 74 -12.65 3.72 -4.55
CA PHE A 74 -12.90 3.34 -3.17
C PHE A 74 -13.71 4.46 -2.51
N ARG A 75 -14.96 4.19 -2.13
CA ARG A 75 -15.81 5.22 -1.54
C ARG A 75 -16.78 4.71 -0.50
N ARG A 76 -17.21 5.60 0.38
CA ARG A 76 -18.33 5.37 1.29
C ARG A 76 -19.65 5.74 0.61
N ALA A 77 -20.66 4.89 0.70
CA ALA A 77 -21.98 5.16 0.15
C ALA A 77 -23.09 4.43 0.92
N PRO A 78 -24.36 4.86 0.85
CA PRO A 78 -25.48 4.08 1.36
C PRO A 78 -25.53 2.69 0.71
N THR A 79 -25.69 1.65 1.54
CA THR A 79 -25.87 0.24 1.14
C THR A 79 -27.06 -0.31 1.93
N GLY A 80 -28.24 -0.31 1.31
CA GLY A 80 -29.50 -0.50 2.04
C GLY A 80 -29.72 0.63 3.05
N ASP A 81 -30.02 0.28 4.31
CA ASP A 81 -30.30 1.24 5.39
C ASP A 81 -29.03 1.68 6.17
N HIS A 82 -27.84 1.20 5.79
CA HIS A 82 -26.58 1.47 6.47
C HIS A 82 -25.55 2.11 5.53
N PRO A 83 -24.56 2.87 6.04
CA PRO A 83 -23.40 3.23 5.25
C PRO A 83 -22.58 1.97 4.96
N GLY A 84 -22.14 1.82 3.72
CA GLY A 84 -21.23 0.78 3.28
C GLY A 84 -19.97 1.38 2.65
N TRP A 85 -18.94 0.55 2.59
CA TRP A 85 -17.65 0.81 1.98
C TRP A 85 -17.56 0.00 0.70
N LEU A 86 -17.41 0.67 -0.43
CA LEU A 86 -17.61 0.09 -1.75
C LEU A 86 -16.39 0.24 -2.64
N VAL A 87 -16.21 -0.73 -3.52
CA VAL A 87 -15.31 -0.64 -4.67
C VAL A 87 -16.18 -0.52 -5.92
N ASN A 88 -15.97 0.54 -6.71
CA ASN A 88 -16.76 0.82 -7.93
C ASN A 88 -18.27 0.73 -7.69
N ASP A 89 -18.75 1.32 -6.60
CA ASP A 89 -20.17 1.41 -6.23
C ASP A 89 -20.83 0.08 -5.87
N GLN A 90 -20.03 -0.98 -5.71
CA GLN A 90 -20.51 -2.31 -5.39
C GLN A 90 -19.96 -2.78 -4.04
N PRO A 91 -20.81 -3.38 -3.18
CA PRO A 91 -20.31 -4.11 -2.02
C PRO A 91 -19.66 -5.41 -2.50
N PHE A 92 -18.77 -5.98 -1.70
CA PHE A 92 -18.18 -7.27 -2.01
C PHE A 92 -19.25 -8.34 -2.25
N ASP A 93 -19.09 -9.07 -3.35
CA ASP A 93 -19.88 -10.26 -3.67
C ASP A 93 -18.89 -11.38 -4.05
N PRO A 94 -18.81 -12.46 -3.27
CA PRO A 94 -17.88 -13.57 -3.54
C PRO A 94 -18.21 -14.35 -4.82
N ALA A 95 -19.36 -14.13 -5.46
CA ALA A 95 -19.70 -14.70 -6.76
C ALA A 95 -19.28 -13.80 -7.95
N ARG A 96 -19.02 -12.51 -7.71
CA ARG A 96 -18.65 -11.54 -8.75
C ARG A 96 -17.16 -11.61 -9.08
N ILE A 97 -16.83 -11.33 -10.35
CA ILE A 97 -15.48 -11.04 -10.83
C ILE A 97 -15.51 -9.61 -11.35
N ASP A 98 -14.74 -8.72 -10.73
CA ASP A 98 -14.68 -7.30 -11.08
C ASP A 98 -13.63 -7.02 -12.17
N ALA A 99 -12.65 -7.91 -12.34
CA ALA A 99 -11.67 -7.84 -13.44
C ALA A 99 -11.13 -9.22 -13.85
N ASP A 100 -11.05 -9.47 -15.16
CA ASP A 100 -10.24 -10.56 -15.73
C ASP A 100 -8.89 -10.00 -16.21
N VAL A 101 -7.79 -10.56 -15.73
CA VAL A 101 -6.42 -10.14 -16.03
C VAL A 101 -5.66 -11.30 -16.66
N THR A 102 -5.04 -11.08 -17.82
CA THR A 102 -4.22 -12.11 -18.45
C THR A 102 -2.86 -12.19 -17.75
N LEU A 103 -2.36 -13.40 -17.49
CA LEU A 103 -1.00 -13.57 -17.00
C LEU A 103 0.02 -13.02 -18.01
N GLY A 104 1.02 -12.29 -17.51
CA GLY A 104 2.07 -11.63 -18.28
C GLY A 104 1.72 -10.22 -18.74
N ASP A 105 0.43 -9.85 -18.82
CA ASP A 105 0.01 -8.50 -19.19
C ASP A 105 0.40 -7.50 -18.11
N VAL A 106 0.93 -6.35 -18.54
CA VAL A 106 1.09 -5.19 -17.66
C VAL A 106 -0.19 -4.36 -17.75
N GLU A 107 -0.78 -4.03 -16.62
CA GLU A 107 -1.92 -3.12 -16.53
C GLU A 107 -1.58 -1.92 -15.65
N ILE A 108 -2.21 -0.78 -15.95
CA ILE A 108 -2.28 0.37 -15.03
C ILE A 108 -3.55 0.22 -14.22
N TRP A 109 -3.44 0.14 -12.90
CA TRP A 109 -4.58 0.24 -12.02
C TRP A 109 -4.58 1.64 -11.40
N ARG A 110 -5.63 2.39 -11.72
CA ARG A 110 -5.85 3.74 -11.22
C ARG A 110 -6.79 3.68 -10.04
N PHE A 111 -6.28 4.03 -8.86
CA PHE A 111 -7.04 4.06 -7.64
C PHE A 111 -7.46 5.49 -7.30
N THR A 112 -8.72 5.67 -6.94
CA THR A 112 -9.26 6.96 -6.48
C THR A 112 -10.05 6.76 -5.19
N SER A 113 -10.05 7.79 -4.33
CA SER A 113 -10.64 7.67 -3.00
C SER A 113 -11.32 8.96 -2.53
N ASP A 114 -12.41 8.81 -1.76
CA ASP A 114 -13.06 9.89 -1.01
C ASP A 114 -12.43 10.13 0.37
N LEU A 115 -11.77 9.12 0.93
CA LEU A 115 -11.20 9.09 2.28
C LEU A 115 -9.76 8.54 2.26
N HIS A 116 -9.16 8.28 3.41
CA HIS A 116 -7.94 7.48 3.47
C HIS A 116 -8.28 6.00 3.32
N HIS A 117 -7.76 5.36 2.27
CA HIS A 117 -7.89 3.91 2.07
C HIS A 117 -6.52 3.32 1.70
N PRO A 118 -5.91 2.48 2.57
CA PRO A 118 -4.78 1.65 2.17
C PRO A 118 -5.25 0.54 1.24
N VAL A 119 -4.97 0.64 -0.05
CA VAL A 119 -5.44 -0.33 -1.04
C VAL A 119 -4.40 -1.42 -1.23
N HIS A 120 -4.80 -2.66 -0.96
CA HIS A 120 -4.00 -3.87 -1.07
C HIS A 120 -4.48 -4.75 -2.23
N ALA A 121 -3.55 -5.16 -3.09
CA ALA A 121 -3.79 -6.16 -4.14
C ALA A 121 -3.05 -7.45 -3.80
N HIS A 122 -3.75 -8.58 -3.85
CA HIS A 122 -3.17 -9.90 -3.62
C HIS A 122 -2.26 -10.35 -4.78
N LEU A 123 -1.59 -11.48 -4.57
CA LEU A 123 -0.76 -12.21 -5.54
C LEU A 123 0.60 -11.57 -5.90
N ASN A 124 0.62 -10.52 -6.73
CA ASN A 124 1.87 -9.91 -7.20
C ASN A 124 1.99 -8.45 -6.73
N PRO A 125 3.21 -7.96 -6.44
CA PRO A 125 3.42 -6.56 -6.14
C PRO A 125 3.26 -5.69 -7.41
N PHE A 126 3.10 -4.40 -7.19
CA PHE A 126 3.02 -3.35 -8.19
C PHE A 126 4.08 -2.27 -7.94
N GLN A 127 4.29 -1.43 -8.95
CA GLN A 127 5.09 -0.20 -8.86
C GLN A 127 4.17 1.01 -8.89
N VAL A 128 4.37 1.98 -8.00
CA VAL A 128 3.63 3.24 -8.06
C VAL A 128 4.16 4.03 -9.26
N LEU A 129 3.28 4.30 -10.22
CA LEU A 129 3.60 5.05 -11.43
C LEU A 129 3.49 6.55 -11.20
N SER A 130 2.43 6.99 -10.52
CA SER A 130 2.22 8.40 -10.19
C SER A 130 1.27 8.60 -9.01
N ARG A 131 1.43 9.74 -8.33
CA ARG A 131 0.48 10.27 -7.35
C ARG A 131 0.03 11.66 -7.79
N ARG A 132 -1.28 11.88 -7.90
CA ARG A 132 -1.87 13.15 -8.40
C ARG A 132 -1.28 13.61 -9.74
N GLY A 133 -0.92 12.65 -10.61
CA GLY A 133 -0.29 12.91 -11.91
C GLY A 133 1.19 13.32 -11.86
N ALA A 134 1.81 13.34 -10.68
CA ALA A 134 3.23 13.65 -10.50
C ALA A 134 4.06 12.40 -10.20
N THR A 135 5.37 12.52 -10.34
CA THR A 135 6.34 11.49 -9.93
C THR A 135 6.12 11.12 -8.46
N PRO A 136 6.10 9.82 -8.11
CA PRO A 136 5.84 9.38 -6.75
C PRO A 136 7.01 9.72 -5.79
N GLY A 137 6.75 9.66 -4.49
CA GLY A 137 7.74 9.98 -3.46
C GLY A 137 8.83 8.91 -3.32
N PRO A 138 9.89 9.17 -2.53
CA PRO A 138 11.01 8.24 -2.37
C PRO A 138 10.61 6.87 -1.80
N HIS A 139 9.55 6.82 -0.98
CA HIS A 139 9.06 5.57 -0.38
C HIS A 139 8.19 4.71 -1.33
N ASP A 140 7.89 5.22 -2.51
CA ASP A 140 7.08 4.55 -3.53
C ASP A 140 7.91 3.98 -4.69
N LEU A 141 9.24 4.20 -4.69
CA LEU A 141 10.15 3.83 -5.79
C LEU A 141 10.46 2.33 -5.87
N GLY A 142 9.91 1.54 -4.96
CA GLY A 142 10.10 0.09 -4.91
C GLY A 142 8.88 -0.72 -5.34
N TRP A 143 8.94 -2.03 -5.07
CA TRP A 143 7.78 -2.90 -5.13
C TRP A 143 6.90 -2.69 -3.91
N LYS A 144 5.59 -2.54 -4.13
CA LYS A 144 4.56 -2.44 -3.08
C LYS A 144 3.41 -3.37 -3.41
N ASP A 145 2.70 -3.85 -2.41
CA ASP A 145 1.41 -4.53 -2.60
C ASP A 145 0.26 -3.75 -1.94
N THR A 146 0.59 -2.70 -1.19
CA THR A 146 -0.35 -1.84 -0.47
C THR A 146 0.07 -0.39 -0.63
N VAL A 147 -0.88 0.49 -0.93
CA VAL A 147 -0.65 1.92 -1.10
C VAL A 147 -1.76 2.76 -0.47
N ASP A 148 -1.40 3.71 0.38
CA ASP A 148 -2.37 4.67 0.92
C ASP A 148 -2.82 5.65 -0.17
N ILE A 149 -4.13 5.86 -0.25
CA ILE A 149 -4.77 6.83 -1.11
C ILE A 149 -5.48 7.82 -0.21
N THR A 150 -5.09 9.09 -0.31
CA THR A 150 -5.67 10.17 0.47
C THR A 150 -6.94 10.72 -0.19
N PRO A 151 -7.79 11.49 0.52
CA PRO A 151 -8.98 12.10 -0.05
C PRO A 151 -8.69 12.87 -1.35
N SER A 152 -9.50 12.65 -2.38
CA SER A 152 -9.38 13.26 -3.70
C SER A 152 -8.02 13.03 -4.37
N GLU A 153 -7.29 12.00 -3.95
CA GLU A 153 -6.07 11.55 -4.61
C GLU A 153 -6.37 10.57 -5.73
N THR A 154 -5.53 10.58 -6.75
CA THR A 154 -5.43 9.53 -7.74
C THR A 154 -4.04 8.94 -7.65
N VAL A 155 -3.95 7.64 -7.44
CA VAL A 155 -2.71 6.87 -7.47
C VAL A 155 -2.79 5.92 -8.65
N GLU A 156 -1.83 5.99 -9.56
CA GLU A 156 -1.70 4.99 -10.63
C GLU A 156 -0.57 4.03 -10.25
N VAL A 157 -0.84 2.72 -10.34
CA VAL A 157 0.15 1.66 -10.15
C VAL A 157 0.27 0.83 -11.41
N LEU A 158 1.45 0.27 -11.67
CA LEU A 158 1.72 -0.72 -12.70
C LEU A 158 1.82 -2.09 -12.06
N VAL A 159 0.99 -3.02 -12.51
CA VAL A 159 0.97 -4.40 -12.01
C VAL A 159 1.13 -5.39 -13.17
N ARG A 160 1.82 -6.50 -12.91
CA ARG A 160 1.99 -7.63 -13.83
C ARG A 160 1.86 -8.93 -13.05
N PHE A 161 0.78 -9.67 -13.28
CA PHE A 161 0.58 -10.98 -12.68
C PHE A 161 1.21 -12.06 -13.55
N THR A 162 1.99 -12.99 -12.99
CA THR A 162 2.85 -13.87 -13.79
C THR A 162 2.59 -15.36 -13.62
N ASP A 163 2.41 -15.84 -12.38
CA ASP A 163 2.70 -17.24 -12.07
C ASP A 163 1.47 -18.11 -11.82
N TYR A 164 0.43 -17.55 -11.18
CA TYR A 164 -0.68 -18.35 -10.65
C TYR A 164 -2.02 -17.86 -11.17
N PRO A 165 -2.71 -18.62 -12.05
CA PRO A 165 -4.08 -18.34 -12.41
C PRO A 165 -5.01 -18.62 -11.22
N GLY A 166 -6.08 -17.85 -11.08
CA GLY A 166 -7.03 -18.01 -9.98
C GLY A 166 -7.77 -16.73 -9.59
N ARG A 167 -8.60 -16.84 -8.56
CA ARG A 167 -9.38 -15.72 -8.01
C ARG A 167 -8.60 -15.12 -6.85
N TYR A 168 -8.42 -13.81 -6.88
CA TYR A 168 -7.67 -13.03 -5.89
C TYR A 168 -8.42 -11.75 -5.55
N LEU A 169 -7.99 -11.08 -4.48
CA LEU A 169 -8.68 -9.94 -3.91
C LEU A 169 -7.91 -8.63 -4.09
N LEU A 170 -8.67 -7.57 -4.31
CA LEU A 170 -8.26 -6.17 -4.20
C LEU A 170 -9.16 -5.53 -3.15
N HIS A 171 -8.60 -4.93 -2.10
CA HIS A 171 -9.42 -4.37 -1.02
C HIS A 171 -8.75 -3.21 -0.29
N CYS A 172 -9.55 -2.45 0.44
CA CYS A 172 -9.02 -1.58 1.48
C CYS A 172 -8.56 -2.43 2.67
N HIS A 173 -7.40 -2.11 3.23
CA HIS A 173 -6.78 -2.84 4.34
C HIS A 173 -7.09 -2.19 5.71
N ASN A 174 -7.96 -1.18 5.73
CA ASN A 174 -8.70 -0.86 6.95
C ASN A 174 -9.73 -1.98 7.17
N LEU A 175 -9.54 -2.78 8.21
CA LEU A 175 -10.30 -4.02 8.41
C LEU A 175 -11.80 -3.76 8.59
N GLU A 176 -12.17 -2.65 9.23
CA GLU A 176 -13.57 -2.26 9.35
C GLU A 176 -14.18 -1.88 8.00
N HIS A 177 -13.40 -1.25 7.10
CA HIS A 177 -13.86 -0.97 5.75
C HIS A 177 -13.93 -2.25 4.90
N GLU A 178 -12.94 -3.13 5.05
CA GLU A 178 -12.86 -4.45 4.40
C GLU A 178 -14.11 -5.29 4.69
N ASP A 179 -14.49 -5.42 5.97
CA ASP A 179 -15.61 -6.25 6.42
C ASP A 179 -17.00 -5.69 6.06
N MET A 180 -17.10 -4.41 5.68
CA MET A 180 -18.39 -3.71 5.48
C MET A 180 -18.51 -2.87 4.18
N ALA A 181 -18.07 -3.26 2.99
CA ALA A 181 -17.55 -4.54 2.49
C ALA A 181 -16.62 -4.22 1.30
N MET A 182 -15.55 -3.46 1.55
CA MET A 182 -14.73 -2.77 0.55
C MET A 182 -13.69 -3.70 -0.09
N MET A 183 -14.19 -4.71 -0.80
CA MET A 183 -13.39 -5.71 -1.49
C MET A 183 -13.93 -5.94 -2.90
N ALA A 184 -13.03 -6.30 -3.80
CA ALA A 184 -13.30 -6.70 -5.17
C ALA A 184 -12.52 -7.97 -5.52
N THR A 185 -13.05 -8.78 -6.42
CA THR A 185 -12.38 -9.99 -6.91
C THR A 185 -11.81 -9.74 -8.30
N PHE A 186 -10.54 -10.07 -8.52
CA PHE A 186 -10.00 -10.21 -9.87
C PHE A 186 -9.60 -11.66 -10.14
N HIS A 187 -9.65 -12.05 -11.41
CA HIS A 187 -9.33 -13.38 -11.89
C HIS A 187 -8.13 -13.31 -12.82
N THR A 188 -7.05 -14.03 -12.50
CA THR A 188 -5.87 -14.15 -13.36
C THR A 188 -5.99 -15.41 -14.21
N ARG A 189 -5.70 -15.32 -15.52
CA ARG A 189 -5.85 -16.43 -16.48
C ARG A 189 -4.89 -16.37 -17.66
#